data_AF-A0A6J6WBV3-F1
#
_entry.id   AF-A0A6J6WBV3-F1
#
_cell.length_a   1.000
_cell.length_b   1.000
_cell.length_c   1.000
_cell.angle_alpha   90.00
_cell.angle_beta   90.00
_cell.angle_gamma   90.00
#
_symmetry.space_group_name_H-M   'P 1'
#
loop_
_entity.id
_entity.type
_entity.pdbx_description
1 polymer ?
#
loop_
_entity_poly.entity_id
_entity_poly.type
_entity_poly.pdbx_seq_one_letter_code
_entity_poly.pdbx_strand_id
1 'polypeptide(L)'
;MSATKKFLATALIAGSLVGGISSASAVDTKDAAIARAQTHATYQAQMDSYIASHRAIIDARRAANAKALADFQAALAAATTDAQVKAAKDARKAAAVAAEATLNAAKAALVKPTKPVKPVKAAKPAPTTPKA
;
A
#
# COMPACT_ATOMS: atom_id res chain seq x y z
N MET A 1 33.76 30.03 9.28
CA MET A 1 32.77 30.24 8.20
C MET A 1 33.42 30.32 6.80
N SER A 2 34.34 29.41 6.42
CA SER A 2 35.19 29.59 5.20
C SER A 2 35.20 28.42 4.20
N ALA A 3 34.51 27.31 4.47
CA ALA A 3 34.43 26.16 3.54
C ALA A 3 33.17 26.18 2.66
N THR A 4 32.05 26.74 3.15
CA THR A 4 30.75 26.69 2.48
C THR A 4 30.66 27.60 1.26
N LYS A 5 31.37 28.74 1.25
CA LYS A 5 31.29 29.71 0.14
C LYS A 5 32.06 29.24 -1.10
N LYS A 6 33.12 28.44 -0.93
CA LYS A 6 33.91 27.91 -2.05
C LYS A 6 33.16 26.82 -2.81
N PHE A 7 32.41 25.96 -2.12
CA PHE A 7 31.60 24.92 -2.76
C PHE A 7 30.47 25.47 -3.63
N LEU A 8 29.85 26.58 -3.21
CA LEU A 8 28.70 27.14 -3.92
C LEU A 8 29.09 27.79 -5.25
N ALA A 9 30.28 28.40 -5.33
CA ALA A 9 30.79 29.02 -6.55
C ALA A 9 31.26 27.98 -7.59
N THR A 10 31.90 26.89 -7.15
CA THR A 10 32.39 25.85 -8.06
C THR A 10 31.24 25.01 -8.65
N ALA A 11 30.17 24.77 -7.88
CA ALA A 11 28.97 24.09 -8.37
C ALA A 11 28.18 24.92 -9.38
N LEU A 12 28.17 26.25 -9.23
CA LEU A 12 27.42 27.15 -10.11
C LEU A 12 28.10 27.32 -11.49
N ILE A 13 29.43 27.29 -11.54
CA ILE A 13 30.20 27.40 -12.80
C ILE A 13 30.28 26.05 -13.54
N ALA A 14 30.28 24.93 -12.83
CA ALA A 14 30.16 23.61 -13.46
C ALA A 14 28.76 23.35 -14.04
N GLY A 15 27.72 23.97 -13.48
CA GLY A 15 26.34 23.88 -13.98
C GLY A 15 26.04 24.81 -15.16
N SER A 16 26.81 25.89 -15.37
CA SER A 16 26.53 26.89 -16.41
C SER A 16 27.13 26.56 -17.78
N LEU A 17 27.97 25.52 -17.90
CA LEU A 17 28.61 25.15 -19.18
C LEU A 17 27.95 23.96 -19.90
N VAL A 18 26.90 23.36 -19.34
CA VAL A 18 26.13 22.31 -20.03
C VAL A 18 24.74 22.84 -20.37
N GLY A 19 24.65 23.39 -21.58
CA GLY A 19 23.43 23.37 -22.37
C GLY A 19 22.46 24.51 -22.08
N GLY A 20 22.74 25.68 -22.65
CA GLY A 20 21.67 26.59 -23.03
C GLY A 20 20.71 25.88 -23.98
N ILE A 21 19.45 25.73 -23.58
CA ILE A 21 18.21 25.92 -24.36
C ILE A 21 17.01 25.50 -23.48
N SER A 22 16.03 26.41 -23.37
CA SER A 22 14.65 26.19 -22.92
C SER A 22 14.41 26.07 -21.41
N SER A 23 14.17 27.21 -20.76
CA SER A 23 13.57 27.33 -19.42
C SER A 23 12.16 26.72 -19.30
N ALA A 24 11.50 26.41 -20.41
CA ALA A 24 10.21 25.71 -20.41
C ALA A 24 10.35 24.24 -19.96
N SER A 25 11.37 23.50 -20.44
CA SER A 25 11.51 22.06 -20.17
C SER A 25 12.14 21.73 -18.81
N ALA A 26 12.87 22.67 -18.19
CA ALA A 26 13.51 22.48 -16.88
C ALA A 26 12.54 22.62 -15.70
N VAL A 27 11.55 23.52 -15.81
CA VAL A 27 10.44 23.65 -14.84
C VAL A 27 9.51 22.43 -14.97
N ASP A 28 9.13 22.07 -16.21
CA ASP A 28 8.33 20.86 -16.49
C ASP A 28 8.98 19.57 -15.94
N THR A 29 10.32 19.49 -15.90
CA THR A 29 11.02 18.34 -15.31
C THR A 29 11.06 18.34 -13.79
N LYS A 30 11.14 19.51 -13.13
CA LYS A 30 11.05 19.63 -11.66
C LYS A 30 9.63 19.35 -11.15
N ASP A 31 8.62 19.95 -11.77
CA ASP A 31 7.22 19.72 -11.38
C ASP A 31 6.82 18.26 -11.66
N ALA A 32 7.29 17.68 -12.77
CA ALA A 32 7.11 16.24 -13.01
C ALA A 32 7.88 15.36 -12.02
N ALA A 33 9.01 15.82 -11.45
CA ALA A 33 9.73 15.08 -10.41
C ALA A 33 9.00 15.15 -9.06
N ILE A 34 8.45 16.31 -8.69
CA ILE A 34 7.65 16.49 -7.47
C ILE A 34 6.36 15.68 -7.57
N ALA A 35 5.66 15.73 -8.70
CA ALA A 35 4.47 14.91 -8.95
C ALA A 35 4.76 13.40 -8.86
N ARG A 36 5.93 12.95 -9.35
CA ARG A 36 6.38 11.56 -9.16
C ARG A 36 6.64 11.25 -7.69
N ALA A 37 7.35 12.10 -6.97
CA ALA A 37 7.62 11.88 -5.54
C ALA A 37 6.33 11.80 -4.71
N GLN A 38 5.35 12.66 -5.00
CA GLN A 38 4.04 12.64 -4.34
C GLN A 38 3.24 11.36 -4.67
N THR A 39 3.21 10.94 -5.93
CA THR A 39 2.51 9.69 -6.33
C THR A 39 3.16 8.43 -5.75
N HIS A 40 4.49 8.43 -5.57
CA HIS A 40 5.19 7.36 -4.85
C HIS A 40 4.89 7.37 -3.35
N ALA A 41 4.89 8.54 -2.71
CA ALA A 41 4.58 8.66 -1.29
C ALA A 41 3.13 8.24 -0.98
N THR A 42 2.16 8.63 -1.82
CA THR A 42 0.77 8.21 -1.66
C THR A 42 0.60 6.71 -1.91
N TYR A 43 1.28 6.13 -2.90
CA TYR A 43 1.29 4.68 -3.12
C TYR A 43 1.86 3.93 -1.91
N GLN A 44 2.95 4.41 -1.32
CA GLN A 44 3.56 3.79 -0.15
C GLN A 44 2.61 3.82 1.06
N ALA A 45 2.00 4.98 1.34
CA ALA A 45 1.01 5.11 2.41
C ALA A 45 -0.20 4.19 2.21
N GLN A 46 -0.67 4.05 0.96
CA GLN A 46 -1.75 3.10 0.63
C GLN A 46 -1.31 1.64 0.80
N MET A 47 -0.05 1.30 0.47
CA MET A 47 0.50 -0.04 0.72
C MET A 47 0.60 -0.36 2.21
N ASP A 48 1.06 0.58 3.04
CA ASP A 48 1.16 0.38 4.48
C ASP A 48 -0.22 0.18 5.10
N SER A 49 -1.22 0.96 4.66
CA SER A 49 -2.63 0.78 5.03
C SER A 49 -3.20 -0.57 4.59
N TYR A 50 -2.89 -1.02 3.37
CA TYR A 50 -3.26 -2.34 2.86
C TYR A 50 -2.69 -3.46 3.74
N ILE A 51 -1.39 -3.38 4.08
CA ILE A 51 -0.73 -4.38 4.93
C ILE A 51 -1.32 -4.39 6.33
N ALA A 52 -1.56 -3.22 6.93
CA ALA A 52 -2.18 -3.09 8.23
C ALA A 52 -3.60 -3.70 8.25
N SER A 53 -4.40 -3.40 7.22
CA SER A 53 -5.73 -3.98 7.05
C SER A 53 -5.68 -5.50 6.89
N HIS A 54 -4.71 -6.03 6.12
CA HIS A 54 -4.53 -7.47 5.96
C HIS A 54 -4.17 -8.17 7.28
N ARG A 55 -3.31 -7.54 8.10
CA ARG A 55 -2.97 -8.05 9.44
C ARG A 55 -4.19 -8.02 10.37
N ALA A 56 -4.93 -6.92 10.38
CA ALA A 56 -6.15 -6.79 11.19
C ALA A 56 -7.18 -7.87 10.87
N ILE A 57 -7.36 -8.22 9.59
CA ILE A 57 -8.25 -9.32 9.16
C ILE A 57 -7.80 -10.67 9.74
N ILE A 58 -6.49 -10.95 9.70
CA ILE A 58 -5.94 -12.20 10.23
C ILE A 58 -6.06 -12.23 11.75
N ASP A 59 -5.79 -11.11 12.42
CA ASP A 59 -5.89 -10.99 13.87
C ASP A 59 -7.33 -11.14 14.35
N ALA A 60 -8.31 -10.60 13.61
CA ALA A 60 -9.74 -10.82 13.87
C ALA A 60 -10.12 -12.31 13.78
N ARG A 61 -9.64 -13.05 12.78
CA ARG A 61 -9.83 -14.52 12.72
C ARG A 61 -9.20 -15.21 13.91
N ARG A 62 -7.98 -14.82 14.31
CA ARG A 62 -7.30 -15.41 15.47
C ARG A 62 -8.09 -15.18 16.76
N ALA A 63 -8.57 -13.96 16.97
CA ALA A 63 -9.40 -13.61 18.12
C ALA A 63 -10.73 -14.38 18.15
N ALA A 64 -11.42 -14.50 17.01
CA ALA A 64 -12.64 -15.29 16.89
C ALA A 64 -12.41 -16.77 17.22
N ASN A 65 -11.32 -17.37 16.71
CA ASN A 65 -10.95 -18.75 17.02
C ASN A 65 -10.57 -18.93 18.49
N ALA A 66 -9.85 -17.98 19.10
CA ALA A 66 -9.52 -18.03 20.52
C ALA A 66 -10.79 -17.97 21.39
N LYS A 67 -11.75 -17.11 21.03
CA LYS A 67 -13.06 -17.07 21.71
C LYS A 67 -13.81 -18.39 21.55
N ALA A 68 -13.89 -18.94 20.34
CA ALA A 68 -14.55 -20.23 20.09
C ALA A 68 -13.91 -21.39 20.87
N LEU A 69 -12.59 -21.35 21.10
CA LEU A 69 -11.88 -22.31 21.95
C LEU A 69 -12.28 -22.17 23.42
N ALA A 70 -12.31 -20.94 23.94
CA ALA A 70 -12.72 -20.68 25.32
C ALA A 70 -14.18 -21.10 25.55
N ASP A 71 -15.08 -20.74 24.63
CA ASP A 71 -16.49 -21.14 24.67
C ASP A 71 -16.63 -22.68 24.60
N PHE A 72 -15.83 -23.36 23.78
CA PHE A 72 -15.80 -24.82 23.71
C PHE A 72 -15.31 -25.46 25.01
N GLN A 73 -14.26 -24.92 25.64
CA GLN A 73 -13.76 -25.41 26.94
C GLN A 73 -14.80 -25.22 28.05
N ALA A 74 -15.47 -24.07 28.08
CA ALA A 74 -16.56 -23.82 29.02
C ALA A 74 -17.74 -24.79 28.80
N ALA A 75 -18.12 -25.02 27.53
CA ALA A 75 -19.17 -25.98 27.18
C ALA A 75 -18.79 -27.43 27.54
N LEU A 76 -17.53 -27.82 27.38
CA LEU A 76 -17.06 -29.15 27.80
C LEU A 76 -17.07 -29.31 29.32
N ALA A 77 -16.68 -28.28 30.08
CA ALA A 77 -16.72 -28.33 31.54
C ALA A 77 -18.15 -28.44 32.09
N ALA A 78 -19.14 -27.88 31.37
CA ALA A 78 -20.56 -27.95 31.74
C ALA A 78 -21.29 -29.19 31.16
N ALA A 79 -20.68 -29.90 30.21
CA ALA A 79 -21.30 -31.04 29.56
C ALA A 79 -21.30 -32.27 30.49
N THR A 80 -22.49 -32.83 30.72
CA THR A 80 -22.69 -34.06 31.51
C THR A 80 -23.11 -35.24 30.64
N THR A 81 -23.33 -35.01 29.34
CA THR A 81 -23.80 -36.03 28.39
C THR A 81 -23.02 -35.98 27.08
N ASP A 82 -22.93 -37.12 26.39
CA ASP A 82 -22.28 -37.22 25.09
C ASP A 82 -22.96 -36.36 24.02
N ALA A 83 -24.28 -36.17 24.12
CA ALA A 83 -25.03 -35.29 23.24
C ALA A 83 -24.57 -33.83 23.36
N GLN A 84 -24.32 -33.35 24.58
CA GLN A 84 -23.79 -32.00 24.82
C GLN A 84 -22.35 -31.87 24.33
N VAL A 85 -21.51 -32.89 24.51
CA VAL A 85 -20.14 -32.91 23.98
C VAL A 85 -20.15 -32.84 22.46
N LYS A 86 -21.05 -33.58 21.79
CA LYS A 86 -21.21 -33.54 20.34
C LYS A 86 -21.68 -32.16 19.87
N ALA A 87 -22.69 -31.58 20.51
CA ALA A 87 -23.18 -30.24 20.21
C ALA A 87 -22.09 -29.17 20.36
N ALA A 88 -21.25 -29.27 21.40
CA ALA A 88 -20.12 -28.35 21.59
C ALA A 88 -19.08 -28.46 20.47
N LYS A 89 -18.77 -29.68 20.00
CA LYS A 89 -17.85 -29.90 18.87
C LYS A 89 -18.42 -29.36 17.56
N ASP A 90 -19.70 -29.60 17.31
CA ASP A 90 -20.40 -29.10 16.12
C ASP A 90 -20.46 -27.56 16.12
N ALA A 91 -20.73 -26.94 17.28
CA ALA A 91 -20.69 -25.49 17.46
C ALA A 91 -19.29 -24.91 17.19
N ARG A 92 -18.22 -25.57 17.69
CA ARG A 92 -16.84 -25.16 17.40
C ARG A 92 -16.52 -25.26 15.91
N LYS A 93 -16.97 -26.33 15.23
CA LYS A 93 -16.79 -26.49 13.78
C LYS A 93 -17.51 -25.39 13.01
N ALA A 94 -18.76 -25.11 13.38
CA ALA A 94 -19.54 -24.03 12.78
C ALA A 94 -18.87 -22.66 12.98
N ALA A 95 -18.36 -22.38 14.18
CA ALA A 95 -17.63 -21.15 14.47
C ALA A 95 -16.35 -21.00 13.62
N ALA A 96 -15.60 -22.09 13.42
CA ALA A 96 -14.41 -22.07 12.56
C ALA A 96 -14.77 -21.80 11.09
N VAL A 97 -15.83 -22.42 10.57
CA VAL A 97 -16.34 -22.16 9.21
C VAL A 97 -16.79 -20.71 9.05
N ALA A 98 -17.52 -20.17 10.03
CA ALA A 98 -17.94 -18.77 10.02
C ALA A 98 -16.73 -17.82 10.01
N ALA A 99 -15.73 -18.08 10.86
CA ALA A 99 -14.51 -17.27 10.91
C ALA A 99 -13.70 -17.32 9.58
N GLU A 100 -13.68 -18.46 8.90
CA GLU A 100 -13.07 -18.58 7.58
C GLU A 100 -13.87 -17.87 6.48
N ALA A 101 -15.20 -17.96 6.51
CA ALA A 101 -16.06 -17.21 5.60
C ALA A 101 -15.86 -15.70 5.75
N THR A 102 -15.83 -15.20 6.98
CA THR A 102 -15.56 -13.78 7.27
C THR A 102 -14.16 -13.36 6.79
N LEU A 103 -13.13 -14.19 7.01
CA LEU A 103 -11.79 -13.92 6.50
C LEU A 103 -11.77 -13.85 4.97
N ASN A 104 -12.40 -14.80 4.29
CA ASN A 104 -12.44 -14.83 2.83
C ASN A 104 -13.19 -13.62 2.25
N ALA A 105 -14.33 -13.26 2.84
CA ALA A 105 -15.08 -12.06 2.46
C ALA A 105 -14.27 -10.78 2.66
N ALA A 106 -13.60 -10.64 3.80
CA ALA A 106 -12.76 -9.47 4.10
C ALA A 106 -11.53 -9.39 3.18
N LYS A 107 -10.90 -10.53 2.84
CA LYS A 107 -9.82 -10.57 1.84
C LYS A 107 -10.29 -10.20 0.45
N ALA A 108 -11.48 -10.64 0.04
CA ALA A 108 -12.07 -10.29 -1.25
C ALA A 108 -12.39 -8.78 -1.36
N ALA A 109 -12.80 -8.15 -0.25
CA ALA A 109 -13.03 -6.71 -0.19
C ALA A 109 -11.72 -5.89 -0.16
N LEU A 110 -10.58 -6.52 0.16
CA LEU A 110 -9.32 -5.81 0.29
C LEU A 110 -8.64 -5.60 -1.07
N VAL A 111 -8.74 -4.38 -1.59
CA VAL A 111 -8.12 -3.98 -2.86
C VAL A 111 -6.64 -3.64 -2.65
N LYS A 112 -5.77 -4.24 -3.45
CA LYS A 112 -4.35 -3.87 -3.48
C LYS A 112 -4.16 -2.58 -4.28
N PRO A 113 -3.55 -1.53 -3.70
CA PRO A 113 -3.18 -0.33 -4.44
C PRO A 113 -2.38 -0.66 -5.70
N THR A 114 -2.78 -0.05 -6.82
CA THR A 114 -2.10 -0.19 -8.11
C THR A 114 -0.88 0.72 -8.13
N LYS A 115 0.24 0.21 -8.67
CA LYS A 115 1.44 1.03 -8.85
C LYS A 115 1.09 2.18 -9.81
N PRO A 116 1.56 3.41 -9.53
CA PRO A 116 1.41 4.51 -10.46
C PRO A 116 1.99 4.14 -11.83
N VAL A 117 1.18 4.23 -12.88
CA VAL A 117 1.66 4.09 -14.25
C VAL A 117 2.49 5.33 -14.57
N LYS A 118 3.73 5.12 -15.04
CA LYS A 118 4.61 6.21 -15.48
C LYS A 118 3.83 7.07 -16.49
N PRO A 119 3.75 8.41 -16.33
CA PRO A 119 3.13 9.25 -17.34
C PRO A 119 3.79 8.95 -18.69
N VAL A 120 2.98 8.55 -19.68
CA VAL A 120 3.45 8.40 -21.05
C VAL A 120 4.03 9.75 -21.43
N LYS A 121 5.31 9.77 -21.76
CA LYS A 121 6.03 10.96 -22.20
C LYS A 121 5.15 11.65 -23.26
N ALA A 122 4.75 12.90 -23.02
CA ALA A 122 3.95 13.65 -23.98
C ALA A 122 4.62 13.50 -25.35
N ALA A 123 3.82 13.09 -26.35
CA ALA A 123 4.30 12.91 -27.71
C ALA A 123 5.01 14.20 -28.13
N LYS A 124 6.22 14.04 -28.69
CA LYS A 124 7.03 15.15 -29.21
C LYS A 124 6.14 15.97 -30.15
N PRO A 125 6.05 17.30 -30.00
CA PRO A 125 5.31 18.12 -30.96
C PRO A 125 5.79 17.78 -32.37
N ALA A 126 4.85 17.50 -33.27
CA ALA A 126 5.16 17.24 -34.66
C ALA A 126 6.05 18.38 -35.19
N PRO A 127 7.12 18.08 -35.95
CA PRO A 127 7.94 19.13 -36.52
C PRO A 127 7.06 19.97 -37.44
N THR A 128 6.83 21.22 -37.06
CA THR A 128 6.28 22.23 -37.99
C THR A 128 7.30 22.40 -39.09
N THR A 129 7.05 21.80 -40.25
CA THR A 129 7.79 22.06 -41.48
C THR A 129 7.60 23.53 -41.84
N PRO A 130 8.66 24.35 -41.89
CA PRO A 130 8.59 25.68 -42.46
C PRO A 130 9.09 25.63 -43.90
N LYS A 131 8.22 25.95 -44.86
CA LYS A 131 8.53 26.54 -46.19
C LYS A 131 7.30 26.45 -47.10
N ALA A 132 7.04 27.36 -48.02
CA ALA A 132 7.71 28.59 -48.44
C ALA A 132 6.64 29.53 -49.00
#